data_AF-R5VY99-F1
#
_entry.id   AF-R5VY99-F1
#
_cell.length_a   1.000
_cell.length_b   1.000
_cell.length_c   1.000
_cell.angle_alpha   90.00
_cell.angle_beta   90.00
_cell.angle_gamma   90.00
#
_symmetry.space_group_name_H-M   'P 1'
#
loop_
_entity.id
_entity.type
_entity.pdbx_description
1 polymer ?
#
loop_
_entity_poly.entity_id
_entity_poly.type
_entity_poly.pdbx_seq_one_letter_code
_entity_poly.pdbx_strand_id
1 'polypeptide(L)'
;MANKIILSHIFSNSRYLKKDSFKEELKKDIKLETTSLSNYQTNLGHEMINLFQDDNGHFNVWLNANGIFNDGKKSSTYDIVFVTKVTQEEKIYQIVAKAINCKIVEGADLSGDKKEQHQRYELQKGKYCYNGVYLEEIYGLNQDLWGNAEKNTLVTFQSDGIYLAKEKHYLVFSNFNNRSIQLTSPYIQITSKQQFSENLRLYNFEQEDIDNLNKIINNNDLWENKPVSKLKDEYQKLLKEKQNWDNNVFSYMDIQKYELPISNIIASFLKKYHMEKNFIQEVCKIEDKNILLYREKYNIDLLFEGSNHFFIFENKIHASITKANSKTLAEQIEKIVETFDEVTSQNLMEQLKNDIPEEEWQKEASQLSKYYITMLCYALTKKGKSIENIQNNLHFYIVFPTYKASTLMNKDQKLNLSQYALSQYYQVLDYQIILNFFKNHQKEFKESPIYNDFIDLLTLFSKDRDEEIIRLQKSILVERIEKIKKK
;
A
#
# COMPACT_ATOMS: atom_id res chain seq x y z
N MET A 1 -19.01 -1.41 -33.91
CA MET A 1 -18.45 -0.19 -33.28
C MET A 1 -17.58 -0.67 -32.13
N ALA A 2 -16.37 -0.14 -31.97
CA ALA A 2 -15.58 -0.43 -30.78
C ALA A 2 -16.24 0.21 -29.56
N ASN A 3 -16.27 -0.50 -28.43
CA ASN A 3 -16.73 0.05 -27.15
C ASN A 3 -15.83 1.24 -26.77
N LYS A 4 -16.41 2.27 -26.14
CA LYS A 4 -15.61 3.34 -25.52
C LYS A 4 -14.96 2.79 -24.24
N ILE A 5 -13.74 3.19 -23.94
CA ILE A 5 -13.03 2.68 -22.76
C ILE A 5 -12.97 3.75 -21.67
N ILE A 6 -13.23 3.33 -20.42
CA ILE A 6 -13.14 4.16 -19.22
C ILE A 6 -12.08 3.59 -18.29
N LEU A 7 -11.16 4.42 -17.80
CA LEU A 7 -10.30 4.10 -16.65
C LEU A 7 -10.95 4.64 -15.36
N SER A 8 -11.14 3.77 -14.37
CA SER A 8 -11.76 4.12 -13.10
C SER A 8 -10.89 3.72 -11.91
N HIS A 9 -10.73 4.62 -10.95
CA HIS A 9 -10.09 4.28 -9.68
C HIS A 9 -11.00 3.40 -8.84
N ILE A 10 -10.49 2.27 -8.38
CA ILE A 10 -11.08 1.51 -7.28
C ILE A 10 -10.50 2.07 -5.97
N PHE A 11 -11.36 2.66 -5.15
CA PHE A 11 -10.98 3.37 -3.90
C PHE A 11 -10.12 4.61 -4.14
N SER A 12 -10.65 5.59 -4.89
CA SER A 12 -10.00 6.91 -4.97
C SER A 12 -9.88 7.52 -3.57
N ASN A 13 -8.66 7.80 -3.12
CA ASN A 13 -8.41 8.52 -1.88
C ASN A 13 -8.84 9.99 -1.98
N SER A 14 -10.14 10.27 -1.97
CA SER A 14 -10.66 11.61 -1.68
C SER A 14 -12.18 11.63 -1.77
N ARG A 15 -12.85 11.95 -0.64
CA ARG A 15 -13.84 13.06 -0.58
C ARG A 15 -14.58 13.24 0.74
N TYR A 16 -14.49 12.34 1.72
CA TYR A 16 -15.33 12.47 2.92
C TYR A 16 -14.52 12.36 4.20
N LEU A 17 -13.76 13.41 4.50
CA LEU A 17 -12.96 13.49 5.72
C LEU A 17 -13.29 14.78 6.46
N LYS A 18 -13.91 14.64 7.63
CA LYS A 18 -13.88 15.69 8.66
C LYS A 18 -12.43 15.93 9.01
N LYS A 19 -11.94 17.14 8.72
CA LYS A 19 -10.60 17.56 9.14
C LYS A 19 -10.53 17.82 10.64
N ASP A 20 -11.67 18.03 11.32
CA ASP A 20 -11.69 18.54 12.69
C ASP A 20 -12.88 17.96 13.49
N SER A 21 -12.63 16.94 14.31
CA SER A 21 -13.34 16.75 15.60
C SER A 21 -12.66 15.78 16.56
N PHE A 22 -11.71 14.95 16.12
CA PHE A 22 -10.95 14.04 17.02
C PHE A 22 -9.64 14.64 17.53
N LYS A 23 -9.23 15.80 16.98
CA LYS A 23 -7.96 16.47 17.33
C LYS A 23 -7.96 17.18 18.68
N GLU A 24 -9.10 17.40 19.32
CA GLU A 24 -9.16 18.18 20.57
C GLU A 24 -9.10 17.31 21.85
N GLU A 25 -9.57 16.06 21.82
CA GLU A 25 -9.51 15.18 23.02
C GLU A 25 -8.21 14.39 23.14
N LEU A 26 -7.57 13.98 22.04
CA LEU A 26 -6.32 13.20 22.08
C LEU A 26 -5.03 14.03 22.13
N LYS A 27 -5.12 15.34 21.85
CA LYS A 27 -3.97 16.25 21.96
C LYS A 27 -3.52 16.51 23.41
N LYS A 28 -4.28 16.07 24.41
CA LYS A 28 -3.87 16.22 25.81
C LYS A 28 -2.83 15.21 26.25
N ASP A 29 -2.74 14.01 25.63
CA ASP A 29 -1.85 12.96 26.15
C ASP A 29 -0.87 12.32 25.18
N ILE A 30 -1.02 12.41 23.85
CA ILE A 30 -0.03 11.78 22.94
C ILE A 30 0.21 12.65 21.69
N LYS A 31 1.42 13.21 21.57
CA LYS A 31 1.91 13.86 20.33
C LYS A 31 2.20 12.79 19.27
N LEU A 32 1.22 12.49 18.43
CA LEU A 32 1.41 11.73 17.19
C LEU A 32 0.95 12.58 16.00
N GLU A 33 1.90 13.09 15.23
CA GLU A 33 1.65 13.69 13.92
C GLU A 33 1.23 12.58 12.95
N THR A 34 -0.07 12.45 12.73
CA THR A 34 -0.66 11.47 11.80
C THR A 34 -1.38 12.20 10.67
N THR A 35 -0.81 12.13 9.48
CA THR A 35 -1.52 12.41 8.23
C THR A 35 -1.33 11.22 7.29
N SER A 36 -2.28 10.28 7.31
CA SER A 36 -2.71 9.56 6.09
C SER A 36 -3.76 8.45 6.30
N LEU A 37 -3.99 7.91 7.50
CA LEU A 37 -4.90 6.74 7.66
C LEU A 37 -5.99 6.83 8.74
N SER A 38 -6.01 7.85 9.61
CA SER A 38 -7.10 8.09 10.60
C SER A 38 -8.45 8.49 9.99
N ASN A 39 -8.52 8.45 8.66
CA ASN A 39 -9.54 9.07 7.84
C ASN A 39 -10.52 8.02 7.25
N TYR A 40 -10.21 6.72 7.31
CA TYR A 40 -11.04 5.67 6.68
C TYR A 40 -12.19 5.11 7.54
N GLN A 41 -12.45 5.66 8.73
CA GLN A 41 -13.18 4.91 9.76
C GLN A 41 -14.72 5.06 9.82
N THR A 42 -15.41 5.67 8.85
CA THR A 42 -16.90 5.69 8.89
C THR A 42 -17.60 5.35 7.58
N ASN A 43 -17.10 5.79 6.43
CA ASN A 43 -17.79 5.60 5.15
C ASN A 43 -17.30 4.37 4.38
N LEU A 44 -18.26 3.64 3.81
CA LEU A 44 -18.00 2.61 2.81
C LEU A 44 -17.76 3.33 1.47
N GLY A 45 -16.65 3.01 0.83
CA GLY A 45 -16.34 3.41 -0.55
C GLY A 45 -17.38 2.80 -1.48
N HIS A 46 -17.92 3.63 -2.36
CA HIS A 46 -19.01 3.21 -3.24
C HIS A 46 -18.57 2.19 -4.30
N GLU A 47 -17.29 2.19 -4.68
CA GLU A 47 -16.71 1.23 -5.63
C GLU A 47 -16.64 -0.19 -5.07
N MET A 48 -16.86 -0.37 -3.76
CA MET A 48 -16.85 -1.70 -3.15
C MET A 48 -17.87 -2.64 -3.76
N ILE A 49 -19.07 -2.15 -4.10
CA ILE A 49 -20.11 -3.00 -4.69
C ILE A 49 -19.74 -3.48 -6.08
N ASN A 50 -18.84 -2.79 -6.79
CA ASN A 50 -18.42 -3.18 -8.14
C ASN A 50 -17.72 -4.56 -8.11
N LEU A 51 -17.23 -4.98 -6.94
CA LEU A 51 -16.56 -6.26 -6.75
C LEU A 51 -17.53 -7.43 -6.49
N PHE A 52 -18.84 -7.19 -6.55
CA PHE A 52 -19.86 -8.22 -6.31
C PHE A 52 -20.99 -8.14 -7.33
N GLN A 53 -21.54 -9.30 -7.66
CA GLN A 53 -22.83 -9.40 -8.36
C GLN A 53 -23.97 -9.14 -7.35
N ASP A 54 -25.02 -8.47 -7.78
CA ASP A 54 -26.21 -8.30 -6.95
C ASP A 54 -27.01 -9.61 -6.83
N ASP A 55 -27.97 -9.64 -5.91
CA ASP A 55 -28.77 -10.83 -5.65
C ASP A 55 -29.63 -11.26 -6.84
N ASN A 56 -29.98 -10.31 -7.72
CA ASN A 56 -30.75 -10.52 -8.95
C ASN A 56 -29.88 -11.04 -10.11
N GLY A 57 -28.55 -11.05 -9.96
CA GLY A 57 -27.62 -11.52 -10.98
C GLY A 57 -27.07 -10.42 -11.89
N HIS A 58 -27.27 -9.15 -11.55
CA HIS A 58 -26.71 -8.04 -12.33
C HIS A 58 -25.31 -7.65 -11.85
N PHE A 59 -24.47 -7.24 -12.79
CA PHE A 59 -23.15 -6.67 -12.51
C PHE A 59 -23.25 -5.16 -12.57
N ASN A 60 -23.36 -4.53 -11.40
CA ASN A 60 -23.57 -3.11 -11.29
C ASN A 60 -22.23 -2.39 -11.12
N VAL A 61 -22.05 -1.29 -11.84
CA VAL A 61 -20.88 -0.43 -11.72
C VAL A 61 -21.29 0.94 -11.23
N TRP A 62 -20.73 1.32 -10.09
CA TRP A 62 -20.71 2.67 -9.60
C TRP A 62 -19.44 3.37 -10.08
N LEU A 63 -19.58 4.36 -10.95
CA LEU A 63 -18.43 5.02 -11.56
C LEU A 63 -17.97 6.25 -10.80
N ASN A 64 -18.82 7.10 -10.21
CA ASN A 64 -18.40 8.34 -9.55
C ASN A 64 -19.25 8.71 -8.33
N ALA A 65 -18.74 9.60 -7.47
CA ALA A 65 -19.38 10.09 -6.22
C ALA A 65 -20.85 10.46 -6.35
N ASN A 66 -21.25 11.01 -7.50
CA ASN A 66 -22.64 11.42 -7.74
C ASN A 66 -23.38 10.42 -8.63
N GLY A 67 -22.70 9.38 -9.10
CA GLY A 67 -23.08 8.42 -10.13
C GLY A 67 -23.46 9.02 -11.49
N ILE A 68 -23.25 10.32 -11.73
CA ILE A 68 -23.76 11.04 -12.91
C ILE A 68 -22.89 10.72 -14.11
N PHE A 69 -23.49 10.21 -15.17
CA PHE A 69 -22.79 9.95 -16.40
C PHE A 69 -23.61 10.41 -17.60
N ASN A 70 -23.14 11.48 -18.26
CA ASN A 70 -23.72 11.99 -19.48
C ASN A 70 -22.62 12.17 -20.52
N ASP A 71 -22.60 11.31 -21.52
CA ASP A 71 -21.65 11.38 -22.64
C ASP A 71 -22.27 12.04 -23.89
N GLY A 72 -23.47 12.60 -23.77
CA GLY A 72 -24.24 13.18 -24.87
C GLY A 72 -24.77 12.16 -25.90
N LYS A 73 -24.51 10.85 -25.73
CA LYS A 73 -24.85 9.77 -26.67
C LYS A 73 -25.39 8.53 -25.94
N LYS A 74 -26.69 8.54 -25.65
CA LYS A 74 -27.43 7.51 -24.90
C LYS A 74 -27.31 6.05 -25.42
N SER A 75 -26.80 5.83 -26.63
CA SER A 75 -26.69 4.49 -27.24
C SER A 75 -25.28 3.86 -27.21
N SER A 76 -24.31 4.49 -26.53
CA SER A 76 -22.94 3.96 -26.49
C SER A 76 -22.81 2.81 -25.47
N THR A 77 -22.01 1.80 -25.80
CA THR A 77 -21.51 0.77 -24.87
C THR A 77 -20.09 1.10 -24.42
N TYR A 78 -19.76 0.78 -23.18
CA TYR A 78 -18.45 1.05 -22.59
C TYR A 78 -17.80 -0.20 -22.04
N ASP A 79 -16.48 -0.25 -22.07
CA ASP A 79 -15.70 -1.14 -21.23
C ASP A 79 -14.99 -0.30 -20.17
N ILE A 80 -14.93 -0.80 -18.94
CA ILE A 80 -14.35 -0.09 -17.80
C ILE A 80 -13.19 -0.92 -17.28
N VAL A 81 -12.01 -0.31 -17.13
CA VAL A 81 -10.86 -0.92 -16.46
C VAL A 81 -10.68 -0.23 -15.11
N PHE A 82 -10.80 -1.02 -14.05
CA PHE A 82 -10.61 -0.59 -12.68
C PHE A 82 -9.13 -0.64 -12.31
N VAL A 83 -8.62 0.44 -11.76
CA VAL A 83 -7.21 0.59 -11.39
C VAL A 83 -7.05 1.12 -9.96
N THR A 84 -5.95 0.80 -9.31
CA THR A 84 -5.55 1.40 -8.03
C THR A 84 -4.16 2.00 -8.12
N LYS A 85 -3.88 3.05 -7.36
CA LYS A 85 -2.59 3.74 -7.39
C LYS A 85 -1.58 2.94 -6.58
N VAL A 86 -0.43 2.64 -7.17
CA VAL A 86 0.64 1.88 -6.50
C VAL A 86 1.52 2.81 -5.66
N THR A 87 1.93 3.94 -6.26
CA THR A 87 2.80 4.93 -5.63
C THR A 87 2.26 6.33 -5.89
N GLN A 88 2.35 7.23 -4.89
CA GLN A 88 1.86 8.60 -5.06
C GLN A 88 2.62 9.40 -6.12
N GLU A 89 3.93 9.13 -6.27
CA GLU A 89 4.87 9.94 -7.04
C GLU A 89 4.98 9.50 -8.52
N GLU A 90 4.97 8.19 -8.79
CA GLU A 90 5.43 7.65 -10.09
C GLU A 90 4.30 7.34 -11.09
N LYS A 91 3.05 7.69 -10.77
CA LYS A 91 1.86 7.50 -11.64
C LYS A 91 1.73 6.07 -12.22
N ILE A 92 2.10 5.08 -11.41
CA ILE A 92 1.89 3.67 -11.71
C ILE A 92 0.54 3.25 -11.14
N TYR A 93 -0.25 2.60 -11.99
CA TYR A 93 -1.57 2.09 -11.63
C TYR A 93 -1.59 0.58 -11.79
N GLN A 94 -1.99 -0.13 -10.74
CA GLN A 94 -2.24 -1.56 -10.82
C GLN A 94 -3.66 -1.77 -11.35
N ILE A 95 -3.79 -2.61 -12.38
CA ILE A 95 -5.06 -3.05 -12.92
C ILE A 95 -5.68 -4.07 -11.95
N VAL A 96 -6.95 -3.88 -11.63
CA VAL A 96 -7.66 -4.65 -10.60
C VAL A 96 -8.72 -5.55 -11.21
N ALA A 97 -9.54 -4.98 -12.10
CA ALA A 97 -10.67 -5.66 -12.70
C ALA A 97 -11.07 -4.97 -14.01
N LYS A 98 -11.91 -5.63 -14.80
CA LYS A 98 -12.63 -5.02 -15.92
C LYS A 98 -14.13 -5.23 -15.79
N ALA A 99 -14.92 -4.30 -16.32
CA ALA A 99 -16.33 -4.48 -16.62
C ALA A 99 -16.52 -4.36 -18.14
N ILE A 100 -17.31 -5.24 -18.74
CA ILE A 100 -17.52 -5.28 -20.19
C ILE A 100 -18.95 -4.91 -20.58
N ASN A 101 -19.12 -4.33 -21.77
CA ASN A 101 -20.42 -3.97 -22.36
C ASN A 101 -21.34 -3.18 -21.42
N CYS A 102 -20.75 -2.28 -20.64
CA CYS A 102 -21.44 -1.42 -19.70
C CYS A 102 -22.44 -0.53 -20.42
N LYS A 103 -23.70 -0.57 -19.96
CA LYS A 103 -24.81 0.27 -20.42
C LYS A 103 -25.25 1.18 -19.29
N ILE A 104 -25.55 2.42 -19.63
CA ILE A 104 -26.03 3.42 -18.68
C ILE A 104 -27.38 2.95 -18.13
N VAL A 105 -27.52 2.90 -16.80
CA VAL A 105 -28.81 2.56 -16.17
C VAL A 105 -29.74 3.77 -16.13
N GLU A 106 -31.04 3.50 -16.03
CA GLU A 106 -32.05 4.55 -15.92
C GLU A 106 -31.75 5.53 -14.77
N GLY A 107 -31.83 6.83 -15.07
CA GLY A 107 -31.58 7.91 -14.13
C GLY A 107 -30.11 8.27 -13.93
N ALA A 108 -29.15 7.50 -14.46
CA ALA A 108 -27.72 7.86 -14.34
C ALA A 108 -27.33 9.09 -15.18
N ASP A 109 -28.18 9.53 -16.11
CA ASP A 109 -28.03 10.76 -16.90
C ASP A 109 -28.58 12.02 -16.21
N LEU A 110 -29.29 11.87 -15.09
CA LEU A 110 -29.83 12.97 -14.30
C LEU A 110 -28.70 13.68 -13.53
N SER A 111 -28.74 15.02 -13.53
CA SER A 111 -27.66 15.87 -13.00
C SER A 111 -27.58 15.88 -11.47
N GLY A 112 -26.60 16.64 -10.96
CA GLY A 112 -26.31 16.78 -9.55
C GLY A 112 -27.15 17.84 -8.83
N ASP A 113 -28.16 18.43 -9.46
CA ASP A 113 -29.03 19.39 -8.77
C ASP A 113 -30.04 18.66 -7.87
N LYS A 114 -30.36 19.25 -6.69
CA LYS A 114 -31.13 18.58 -5.61
C LYS A 114 -32.43 17.90 -6.08
N LYS A 115 -33.14 18.50 -7.04
CA LYS A 115 -34.40 17.96 -7.58
C LYS A 115 -34.16 16.68 -8.38
N GLU A 116 -33.17 16.70 -9.27
CA GLU A 116 -32.82 15.57 -10.12
C GLU A 116 -32.14 14.44 -9.32
N GLN A 117 -31.37 14.79 -8.29
CA GLN A 117 -30.85 13.81 -7.32
C GLN A 117 -31.97 13.02 -6.65
N HIS A 118 -33.02 13.69 -6.17
CA HIS A 118 -34.15 13.01 -5.54
C HIS A 118 -34.90 12.12 -6.54
N GLN A 119 -35.19 12.63 -7.74
CA GLN A 119 -35.83 11.84 -8.80
C GLN A 119 -35.03 10.59 -9.13
N ARG A 120 -33.70 10.71 -9.23
CA ARG A 120 -32.82 9.58 -9.48
C ARG A 120 -32.83 8.57 -8.35
N TYR A 121 -32.78 9.02 -7.10
CA TYR A 121 -32.89 8.15 -5.94
C TYR A 121 -34.19 7.34 -6.00
N GLU A 122 -35.33 7.98 -6.22
CA GLU A 122 -36.63 7.27 -6.33
C GLU A 122 -36.66 6.29 -7.52
N LEU A 123 -35.98 6.60 -8.63
CA LEU A 123 -35.87 5.69 -9.78
C LEU A 123 -35.04 4.44 -9.51
N GLN A 124 -34.09 4.47 -8.56
CA GLN A 124 -33.16 3.35 -8.33
C GLN A 124 -33.35 2.65 -6.98
N LYS A 125 -34.02 3.30 -6.02
CA LYS A 125 -34.36 2.76 -4.71
C LYS A 125 -35.06 1.41 -4.86
N GLY A 126 -34.65 0.42 -4.07
CA GLY A 126 -35.24 -0.91 -4.05
C GLY A 126 -34.88 -1.81 -5.24
N LYS A 127 -34.05 -1.35 -6.19
CA LYS A 127 -33.69 -2.17 -7.37
C LYS A 127 -32.50 -3.11 -7.14
N TYR A 128 -31.54 -2.69 -6.32
CA TYR A 128 -30.26 -3.39 -6.16
C TYR A 128 -30.12 -3.90 -4.73
N CYS A 129 -29.90 -5.21 -4.59
CA CYS A 129 -29.86 -5.90 -3.31
C CYS A 129 -28.59 -6.74 -3.22
N TYR A 130 -27.91 -6.68 -2.09
CA TYR A 130 -26.68 -7.42 -1.83
C TYR A 130 -26.81 -8.17 -0.51
N ASN A 131 -26.88 -9.50 -0.60
CA ASN A 131 -27.12 -10.36 0.54
C ASN A 131 -28.41 -9.98 1.31
N GLY A 132 -29.50 -9.71 0.60
CA GLY A 132 -30.81 -9.42 1.18
C GLY A 132 -30.97 -7.99 1.74
N VAL A 133 -29.99 -7.10 1.53
CA VAL A 133 -30.04 -5.70 1.97
C VAL A 133 -29.98 -4.78 0.75
N TYR A 134 -30.86 -3.77 0.71
CA TYR A 134 -30.88 -2.83 -0.40
C TYR A 134 -29.66 -1.89 -0.38
N LEU A 135 -29.19 -1.51 -1.57
CA LEU A 135 -28.00 -0.68 -1.75
C LEU A 135 -28.11 0.67 -1.02
N GLU A 136 -29.27 1.31 -1.04
CA GLU A 136 -29.54 2.55 -0.32
C GLU A 136 -29.49 2.39 1.21
N GLU A 137 -29.74 1.20 1.75
CA GLU A 137 -29.64 0.93 3.19
C GLU A 137 -28.18 0.73 3.60
N ILE A 138 -27.42 -0.03 2.78
CA ILE A 138 -25.98 -0.26 3.00
C ILE A 138 -25.25 1.08 3.06
N TYR A 139 -25.51 1.95 2.10
CA TYR A 139 -24.83 3.23 2.02
C TYR A 139 -25.55 4.37 2.75
N GLY A 140 -26.81 4.21 3.16
CA GLY A 140 -27.50 5.17 4.04
C GLY A 140 -26.83 5.34 5.41
N LEU A 141 -25.86 4.45 5.73
CA LEU A 141 -24.97 4.58 6.88
C LEU A 141 -23.71 5.44 6.61
N ASN A 142 -23.46 5.85 5.37
CA ASN A 142 -22.45 6.87 5.06
C ASN A 142 -22.92 8.24 5.55
N GLN A 143 -21.95 9.09 5.87
CA GLN A 143 -22.17 10.50 6.23
C GLN A 143 -21.51 11.43 5.21
N ASP A 144 -22.26 12.44 4.77
CA ASP A 144 -21.71 13.53 3.96
C ASP A 144 -20.81 14.47 4.80
N LEU A 145 -20.25 15.51 4.17
CA LEU A 145 -19.38 16.48 4.83
C LEU A 145 -20.06 17.24 5.99
N TRP A 146 -21.39 17.24 6.03
CA TRP A 146 -22.21 17.89 7.05
C TRP A 146 -22.77 16.89 8.08
N GLY A 147 -22.41 15.61 7.98
CA GLY A 147 -22.85 14.55 8.89
C GLY A 147 -24.24 13.99 8.58
N ASN A 148 -24.86 14.35 7.45
CA ASN A 148 -26.15 13.78 7.04
C ASN A 148 -25.94 12.42 6.37
N ALA A 149 -26.93 11.54 6.50
CA ALA A 149 -26.94 10.27 5.79
C ALA A 149 -26.82 10.48 4.27
N GLU A 150 -25.85 9.81 3.65
CA GLU A 150 -25.66 9.87 2.20
C GLU A 150 -26.79 9.10 1.52
N LYS A 151 -27.51 9.79 0.63
CA LYS A 151 -28.62 9.20 -0.16
C LYS A 151 -28.24 8.95 -1.62
N ASN A 152 -27.00 9.28 -2.02
CA ASN A 152 -26.56 9.34 -3.42
C ASN A 152 -25.78 8.10 -3.87
N THR A 153 -26.32 6.92 -3.57
CA THR A 153 -25.59 5.66 -3.67
C THR A 153 -26.09 4.85 -4.86
N LEU A 154 -25.88 5.43 -6.03
CA LEU A 154 -26.68 5.10 -7.22
C LEU A 154 -25.79 4.54 -8.33
N VAL A 155 -26.21 3.40 -8.87
CA VAL A 155 -25.52 2.69 -9.95
C VAL A 155 -25.42 3.57 -11.20
N THR A 156 -24.29 3.50 -11.89
CA THR A 156 -24.02 4.24 -13.13
C THR A 156 -24.22 3.34 -14.35
N PHE A 157 -23.65 2.13 -14.31
CA PHE A 157 -23.77 1.17 -15.40
C PHE A 157 -24.22 -0.19 -14.93
N GLN A 158 -24.86 -0.93 -15.83
CA GLN A 158 -25.02 -2.36 -15.76
C GLN A 158 -24.12 -3.00 -16.82
N SER A 159 -23.36 -4.02 -16.42
CA SER A 159 -22.38 -4.73 -17.25
C SER A 159 -22.83 -6.16 -17.52
N ASP A 160 -22.33 -6.75 -18.61
CA ASP A 160 -22.49 -8.18 -18.89
C ASP A 160 -21.61 -9.05 -17.97
N GLY A 161 -20.57 -8.47 -17.35
CA GLY A 161 -19.69 -9.18 -16.43
C GLY A 161 -18.55 -8.32 -15.92
N ILE A 162 -18.20 -8.52 -14.64
CA ILE A 162 -17.02 -7.90 -14.02
C ILE A 162 -16.02 -9.00 -13.69
N TYR A 163 -14.78 -8.86 -14.13
CA TYR A 163 -13.74 -9.89 -14.04
C TYR A 163 -12.52 -9.32 -13.32
N LEU A 164 -12.02 -10.04 -12.31
CA LEU A 164 -10.79 -9.66 -11.61
C LEU A 164 -9.57 -10.01 -12.47
N ALA A 165 -8.48 -9.27 -12.31
CA ALA A 165 -7.19 -9.65 -12.89
C ALA A 165 -6.63 -10.89 -12.18
N LYS A 166 -6.10 -11.86 -12.94
CA LYS A 166 -5.44 -13.08 -12.39
C LYS A 166 -4.12 -12.74 -11.70
N GLU A 167 -3.35 -11.87 -12.35
CA GLU A 167 -2.00 -11.49 -11.95
C GLU A 167 -1.83 -9.97 -11.93
N LYS A 168 -0.68 -9.50 -11.45
CA LYS A 168 -0.36 -8.08 -11.44
C LYS A 168 -0.08 -7.59 -12.84
N HIS A 169 -0.92 -6.67 -13.30
CA HIS A 169 -0.67 -5.90 -14.50
C HIS A 169 -0.68 -4.42 -14.14
N TYR A 170 0.26 -3.69 -14.74
CA TYR A 170 0.43 -2.27 -14.48
C TYR A 170 0.12 -1.45 -15.70
N LEU A 171 -0.35 -0.23 -15.45
CA LEU A 171 -0.57 0.80 -16.42
C LEU A 171 0.26 2.01 -16.01
N VAL A 172 1.03 2.53 -16.97
CA VAL A 172 1.89 3.72 -16.79
C VAL A 172 1.56 4.75 -17.87
N PHE A 173 1.65 6.02 -17.53
CA PHE A 173 1.42 7.13 -18.47
C PHE A 173 2.74 7.57 -19.12
N SER A 174 2.71 8.30 -20.22
CA SER A 174 3.91 8.62 -21.01
C SER A 174 4.94 9.50 -20.29
N ASN A 175 4.54 10.17 -19.21
CA ASN A 175 5.45 10.90 -18.34
C ASN A 175 6.11 10.02 -17.26
N PHE A 176 5.82 8.73 -17.25
CA PHE A 176 6.50 7.75 -16.41
C PHE A 176 7.97 7.68 -16.80
N ASN A 177 8.84 7.97 -15.85
CA ASN A 177 10.26 7.93 -16.06
C ASN A 177 10.81 6.61 -15.52
N ASN A 178 11.18 5.70 -16.42
CA ASN A 178 11.79 4.41 -16.07
C ASN A 178 13.14 4.53 -15.31
N ARG A 179 13.61 5.76 -15.04
CA ARG A 179 14.85 6.03 -14.28
C ARG A 179 14.69 5.91 -12.77
N SER A 180 13.49 5.91 -12.20
CA SER A 180 13.24 5.82 -10.75
C SER A 180 12.53 4.53 -10.35
N ILE A 181 11.66 4.01 -11.22
CA ILE A 181 11.01 2.71 -11.05
C ILE A 181 11.12 1.93 -12.36
N GLN A 182 11.53 0.66 -12.28
CA GLN A 182 11.44 -0.27 -13.39
C GLN A 182 10.54 -1.41 -12.95
N LEU A 183 9.47 -1.68 -13.69
CA LEU A 183 8.49 -2.70 -13.30
C LEU A 183 8.99 -4.08 -13.74
N THR A 184 8.95 -5.05 -12.82
CA THR A 184 9.30 -6.46 -13.11
C THR A 184 8.19 -7.19 -13.87
N SER A 185 6.94 -6.79 -13.66
CA SER A 185 5.78 -7.30 -14.40
C SER A 185 5.55 -6.51 -15.69
N PRO A 186 4.95 -7.13 -16.74
CA PRO A 186 4.52 -6.43 -17.94
C PRO A 186 3.64 -5.23 -17.58
N TYR A 187 3.97 -4.08 -18.14
CA TYR A 187 3.20 -2.87 -17.97
C TYR A 187 2.79 -2.31 -19.32
N ILE A 188 1.72 -1.52 -19.31
CA ILE A 188 1.13 -0.96 -20.51
C ILE A 188 1.28 0.53 -20.45
N GLN A 189 1.96 1.04 -21.47
CA GLN A 189 2.23 2.45 -21.61
C GLN A 189 1.06 3.11 -22.34
N ILE A 190 0.45 4.07 -21.66
CA ILE A 190 -0.54 5.00 -22.20
C ILE A 190 0.22 6.23 -22.69
N THR A 191 0.03 6.60 -23.96
CA THR A 191 0.73 7.70 -24.61
C THR A 191 0.27 9.06 -24.08
N SER A 192 -0.93 9.15 -23.51
CA SER A 192 -1.40 10.37 -22.87
C SER A 192 -0.51 10.86 -21.72
N LYS A 193 -0.33 12.20 -21.66
CA LYS A 193 0.41 12.93 -20.60
C LYS A 193 -0.50 13.50 -19.50
N GLN A 194 -1.81 13.59 -19.69
CA GLN A 194 -2.65 14.31 -18.72
C GLN A 194 -2.79 13.50 -17.42
N GLN A 195 -2.72 14.20 -16.29
CA GLN A 195 -2.86 13.60 -14.97
C GLN A 195 -4.23 12.94 -14.84
N PHE A 196 -4.23 11.63 -14.56
CA PHE A 196 -5.39 10.93 -14.02
C PHE A 196 -5.67 11.52 -12.63
N SER A 197 -6.68 12.37 -12.55
CA SER A 197 -7.06 12.98 -11.29
C SER A 197 -7.80 11.94 -10.46
N GLU A 198 -7.53 11.88 -9.15
CA GLU A 198 -8.21 10.96 -8.22
C GLU A 198 -9.75 11.15 -8.24
N ASN A 199 -10.19 12.33 -8.70
CA ASN A 199 -11.58 12.73 -8.83
C ASN A 199 -12.17 12.52 -10.24
N LEU A 200 -11.34 12.30 -11.27
CA LEU A 200 -11.76 12.25 -12.68
C LEU A 200 -11.64 10.81 -13.18
N ARG A 201 -12.79 10.21 -13.49
CA ARG A 201 -12.93 8.77 -13.72
C ARG A 201 -13.36 8.44 -15.15
N LEU A 202 -13.17 9.40 -16.05
CA LEU A 202 -13.52 9.34 -17.46
C LEU A 202 -12.41 9.99 -18.25
N TYR A 203 -11.97 9.31 -19.29
CA TYR A 203 -10.91 9.79 -20.14
C TYR A 203 -11.29 9.57 -21.59
N ASN A 204 -11.16 10.61 -22.40
CA ASN A 204 -11.20 10.45 -23.84
C ASN A 204 -9.77 10.11 -24.27
N PHE A 205 -9.51 8.82 -24.43
CA PHE A 205 -8.24 8.35 -24.94
C PHE A 205 -8.15 8.61 -26.45
N GLU A 206 -6.95 8.89 -26.92
CA GLU A 206 -6.63 8.83 -28.35
C GLU A 206 -6.78 7.38 -28.84
N GLN A 207 -6.97 7.20 -30.15
CA GLN A 207 -7.23 5.87 -30.72
C GLN A 207 -6.12 4.86 -30.38
N GLU A 208 -4.86 5.28 -30.34
CA GLU A 208 -3.73 4.43 -29.97
C GLU A 208 -3.84 3.89 -28.52
N ASP A 209 -4.24 4.75 -27.59
CA ASP A 209 -4.46 4.38 -26.19
C ASP A 209 -5.68 3.47 -26.04
N ILE A 210 -6.74 3.72 -26.82
CA ILE A 210 -7.90 2.83 -26.91
C ILE A 210 -7.47 1.45 -27.42
N ASP A 211 -6.65 1.39 -28.46
CA ASP A 211 -6.17 0.14 -29.03
C ASP A 211 -5.28 -0.62 -28.03
N ASN A 212 -4.41 0.08 -27.30
CA ASN A 212 -3.59 -0.51 -26.24
C ASN A 212 -4.43 -1.05 -25.09
N LEU A 213 -5.44 -0.31 -24.63
CA LEU A 213 -6.37 -0.77 -23.60
C LEU A 213 -7.23 -1.95 -24.07
N ASN A 214 -7.67 -1.95 -25.33
CA ASN A 214 -8.40 -3.06 -25.94
C ASN A 214 -7.58 -4.35 -25.98
N LYS A 215 -6.26 -4.27 -26.19
CA LYS A 215 -5.38 -5.45 -26.09
C LYS A 215 -5.44 -6.07 -24.70
N ILE A 216 -5.61 -5.27 -23.64
CA ILE A 216 -5.76 -5.76 -22.26
C ILE A 216 -7.13 -6.39 -22.06
N ILE A 217 -8.18 -5.62 -22.38
CA ILE A 217 -9.56 -5.99 -22.12
C ILE A 217 -9.89 -7.31 -22.83
N ASN A 218 -9.36 -7.51 -24.03
CA ASN A 218 -9.61 -8.70 -24.84
C ASN A 218 -8.61 -9.84 -24.61
N ASN A 219 -7.57 -9.65 -23.80
CA ASN A 219 -6.64 -10.73 -23.46
C ASN A 219 -7.22 -11.59 -22.32
N ASN A 220 -7.81 -12.73 -22.68
CA ASN A 220 -8.44 -13.66 -21.73
C ASN A 220 -7.46 -14.27 -20.72
N ASP A 221 -6.17 -14.26 -20.98
CA ASP A 221 -5.19 -14.82 -20.05
C ASP A 221 -5.01 -13.93 -18.82
N LEU A 222 -5.29 -12.62 -18.93
CA LEU A 222 -5.12 -11.65 -17.84
C LEU A 222 -6.26 -11.68 -16.80
N TRP A 223 -7.41 -12.28 -17.13
CA TRP A 223 -8.65 -12.12 -16.35
C TRP A 223 -9.20 -13.43 -15.85
N GLU A 224 -9.68 -13.45 -14.61
CA GLU A 224 -10.37 -14.61 -14.04
C GLU A 224 -11.42 -15.17 -15.01
N ASN A 225 -11.49 -16.50 -15.09
CA ASN A 225 -12.34 -17.17 -16.08
C ASN A 225 -13.84 -17.02 -15.77
N LYS A 226 -14.18 -16.57 -14.56
CA LYS A 226 -15.55 -16.33 -14.11
C LYS A 226 -15.68 -14.88 -13.63
N PRO A 227 -16.84 -14.25 -13.84
CA PRO A 227 -17.09 -12.94 -13.27
C PRO A 227 -17.19 -13.03 -11.74
N VAL A 228 -17.14 -11.87 -11.09
CA VAL A 228 -17.34 -11.72 -9.64
C VAL A 228 -18.62 -12.41 -9.19
N SER A 229 -18.59 -13.00 -7.99
CA SER A 229 -19.73 -13.76 -7.46
C SER A 229 -20.70 -12.86 -6.69
N LYS A 230 -21.85 -13.41 -6.28
CA LYS A 230 -22.81 -12.67 -5.45
C LYS A 230 -22.24 -12.49 -4.06
N LEU A 231 -22.50 -11.34 -3.45
CA LEU A 231 -22.05 -11.08 -2.08
C LEU A 231 -22.54 -12.14 -1.09
N LYS A 232 -23.77 -12.64 -1.26
CA LYS A 232 -24.34 -13.70 -0.41
C LYS A 232 -23.54 -15.00 -0.44
N ASP A 233 -22.90 -15.32 -1.58
CA ASP A 233 -22.14 -16.56 -1.77
C ASP A 233 -20.76 -16.47 -1.08
N GLU A 234 -20.19 -15.27 -1.00
CA GLU A 234 -18.93 -15.00 -0.30
C GLU A 234 -19.12 -14.57 1.16
N TYR A 235 -20.35 -14.27 1.57
CA TYR A 235 -20.62 -13.58 2.84
C TYR A 235 -20.06 -14.29 4.06
N GLN A 236 -20.24 -15.62 4.16
CA GLN A 236 -19.73 -16.40 5.30
C GLN A 236 -18.21 -16.40 5.37
N LYS A 237 -17.53 -16.42 4.22
CA LYS A 237 -16.07 -16.29 4.14
C LYS A 237 -15.64 -14.91 4.64
N LEU A 238 -16.27 -13.84 4.14
CA LEU A 238 -15.96 -12.46 4.55
C LEU A 238 -16.23 -12.22 6.03
N LEU A 239 -17.32 -12.78 6.58
CA LEU A 239 -17.65 -12.70 8.00
C LEU A 239 -16.59 -13.39 8.84
N LYS A 240 -16.15 -14.59 8.46
CA LYS A 240 -15.09 -15.33 9.15
C LYS A 240 -13.75 -14.57 9.08
N GLU A 241 -13.39 -14.03 7.92
CA GLU A 241 -12.19 -13.21 7.75
C GLU A 241 -12.23 -11.98 8.66
N LYS A 242 -13.38 -11.29 8.74
CA LYS A 242 -13.58 -10.18 9.66
C LYS A 242 -13.42 -10.61 11.11
N GLN A 243 -14.12 -11.67 11.54
CA GLN A 243 -14.08 -12.14 12.92
C GLN A 243 -12.65 -12.55 13.34
N ASN A 244 -11.92 -13.24 12.47
CA ASN A 244 -10.53 -13.58 12.71
C ASN A 244 -9.68 -12.32 12.93
N TRP A 245 -9.87 -11.30 12.09
CA TRP A 245 -9.16 -10.04 12.23
C TRP A 245 -9.56 -9.24 13.48
N ASP A 246 -10.85 -9.18 13.81
CA ASP A 246 -11.34 -8.49 15.01
C ASP A 246 -10.82 -9.16 16.29
N ASN A 247 -10.65 -10.48 16.27
CA ASN A 247 -10.14 -11.26 17.41
C ASN A 247 -8.60 -11.28 17.50
N ASN A 248 -7.91 -10.77 16.48
CA ASN A 248 -6.45 -10.72 16.44
C ASN A 248 -5.95 -9.55 17.30
N VAL A 249 -5.04 -9.83 18.24
CA VAL A 249 -4.58 -8.83 19.22
C VAL A 249 -3.89 -7.63 18.57
N PHE A 250 -3.11 -7.85 17.51
CA PHE A 250 -2.39 -6.78 16.81
C PHE A 250 -3.34 -5.90 16.02
N SER A 251 -4.37 -6.51 15.46
CA SER A 251 -5.44 -5.84 14.73
C SER A 251 -6.29 -4.99 15.66
N TYR A 252 -6.63 -5.51 16.84
CA TYR A 252 -7.34 -4.77 17.89
C TYR A 252 -6.56 -3.53 18.34
N MET A 253 -5.23 -3.63 18.42
CA MET A 253 -4.34 -2.53 18.78
C MET A 253 -3.95 -1.64 17.58
N ASP A 254 -4.50 -1.88 16.39
CA ASP A 254 -4.19 -1.13 15.17
C ASP A 254 -2.70 -1.10 14.80
N ILE A 255 -1.94 -2.13 15.19
CA ILE A 255 -0.48 -2.20 15.03
C ILE A 255 -0.06 -2.13 13.57
N GLN A 256 -0.88 -2.65 12.66
CA GLN A 256 -0.62 -2.62 11.22
C GLN A 256 -0.40 -1.21 10.66
N LYS A 257 -0.86 -0.17 11.37
CA LYS A 257 -0.69 1.24 10.98
C LYS A 257 0.69 1.81 11.31
N TYR A 258 1.52 1.08 12.06
CA TYR A 258 2.76 1.61 12.63
C TYR A 258 3.96 0.70 12.33
N GLU A 259 4.99 1.27 11.69
CA GLU A 259 6.20 0.53 11.27
C GLU A 259 7.02 0.04 12.47
N LEU A 260 7.28 0.93 13.43
CA LEU A 260 8.15 0.64 14.57
C LEU A 260 7.60 -0.45 15.50
N PRO A 261 6.31 -0.45 15.90
CA PRO A 261 5.73 -1.56 16.65
C PRO A 261 5.90 -2.92 15.97
N ILE A 262 5.82 -2.99 14.64
CA ILE A 262 6.01 -4.24 13.89
C ILE A 262 7.45 -4.74 14.01
N SER A 263 8.44 -3.86 13.83
CA SER A 263 9.85 -4.16 14.09
C SER A 263 10.05 -4.66 15.52
N ASN A 264 9.43 -4.00 16.49
CA ASN A 264 9.52 -4.37 17.90
C ASN A 264 8.90 -5.73 18.21
N ILE A 265 7.82 -6.12 17.53
CA ILE A 265 7.21 -7.46 17.65
C ILE A 265 8.14 -8.52 17.08
N ILE A 266 8.69 -8.30 15.87
CA ILE A 266 9.68 -9.20 15.25
C ILE A 266 10.85 -9.43 16.23
N ALA A 267 11.42 -8.36 16.77
CA ALA A 267 12.51 -8.46 17.74
C ALA A 267 12.13 -9.21 19.02
N SER A 268 10.90 -9.04 19.50
CA SER A 268 10.42 -9.70 20.70
C SER A 268 10.30 -11.21 20.49
N PHE A 269 9.77 -11.64 19.35
CA PHE A 269 9.75 -13.06 18.98
C PHE A 269 11.17 -13.62 18.85
N LEU A 270 12.05 -12.94 18.12
CA LEU A 270 13.42 -13.44 17.95
C LEU A 270 14.16 -13.58 19.28
N LYS A 271 14.09 -12.57 20.16
CA LYS A 271 14.74 -12.59 21.47
C LYS A 271 14.18 -13.62 22.43
N LYS A 272 12.85 -13.70 22.53
CA LYS A 272 12.19 -14.60 23.48
C LYS A 272 12.51 -16.06 23.19
N TYR A 273 12.63 -16.41 21.92
CA TYR A 273 12.87 -17.79 21.47
C TYR A 273 14.31 -18.02 20.99
N HIS A 274 15.22 -17.06 21.21
CA HIS A 274 16.64 -17.15 20.87
C HIS A 274 16.94 -17.48 19.40
N MET A 275 16.14 -16.92 18.49
CA MET A 275 16.17 -17.19 17.05
C MET A 275 16.97 -16.16 16.24
N GLU A 276 17.67 -15.22 16.89
CA GLU A 276 18.36 -14.11 16.21
C GLU A 276 19.43 -14.62 15.22
N LYS A 277 20.22 -15.62 15.62
CA LYS A 277 21.26 -16.21 14.76
C LYS A 277 20.64 -16.87 13.52
N ASN A 278 19.63 -17.71 13.73
CA ASN A 278 18.92 -18.41 12.65
C ASN A 278 18.27 -17.40 11.69
N PHE A 279 17.68 -16.34 12.23
CA PHE A 279 17.10 -15.27 11.44
C PHE A 279 18.14 -14.65 10.50
N ILE A 280 19.29 -14.21 11.02
CA ILE A 280 20.35 -13.65 10.18
C ILE A 280 20.86 -14.66 9.14
N GLN A 281 21.11 -15.91 9.53
CA GLN A 281 21.61 -16.92 8.61
C GLN A 281 20.62 -17.22 7.47
N GLU A 282 19.32 -17.26 7.75
CA GLU A 282 18.31 -17.62 6.75
C GLU A 282 17.79 -16.44 5.95
N VAL A 283 17.65 -15.27 6.57
CA VAL A 283 17.11 -14.07 5.95
C VAL A 283 18.20 -13.29 5.22
N CYS A 284 19.36 -13.10 5.85
CA CYS A 284 20.49 -12.37 5.27
C CYS A 284 21.46 -13.26 4.47
N LYS A 285 21.38 -14.59 4.63
CA LYS A 285 22.30 -15.56 4.01
C LYS A 285 23.76 -15.38 4.43
N ILE A 286 23.99 -14.90 5.66
CA ILE A 286 25.32 -14.63 6.22
C ILE A 286 25.47 -15.35 7.55
N GLU A 287 26.58 -16.06 7.73
CA GLU A 287 26.90 -16.73 8.99
C GLU A 287 27.73 -15.83 9.90
N ASP A 288 27.27 -15.66 11.15
CA ASP A 288 28.04 -15.03 12.22
C ASP A 288 27.71 -15.66 13.58
N LYS A 289 28.58 -15.40 14.55
CA LYS A 289 28.48 -15.89 15.94
C LYS A 289 28.12 -14.74 16.87
N ASN A 290 27.50 -15.08 18.00
CA ASN A 290 27.15 -14.16 19.07
C ASN A 290 26.31 -12.96 18.60
N ILE A 291 25.25 -13.24 17.83
CA ILE A 291 24.32 -12.22 17.36
C ILE A 291 23.54 -11.63 18.54
N LEU A 292 23.66 -10.33 18.75
CA LEU A 292 22.87 -9.56 19.70
C LEU A 292 21.88 -8.66 18.95
N LEU A 293 20.61 -8.69 19.33
CA LEU A 293 19.59 -7.83 18.74
C LEU A 293 19.32 -6.60 19.63
N TYR A 294 19.38 -5.42 19.04
CA TYR A 294 18.98 -4.14 19.63
C TYR A 294 17.81 -3.55 18.86
N ARG A 295 16.89 -2.91 19.59
CA ARG A 295 15.75 -2.18 19.03
C ARG A 295 16.03 -0.69 19.20
N GLU A 296 15.73 0.11 18.18
CA GLU A 296 15.77 1.59 18.25
C GLU A 296 17.14 2.20 18.61
N LYS A 297 18.20 1.39 18.63
CA LYS A 297 19.56 1.84 18.96
C LYS A 297 20.04 2.73 17.81
N TYR A 298 20.41 3.97 18.12
CA TYR A 298 20.76 5.00 17.13
C TYR A 298 19.61 5.39 16.18
N ASN A 299 18.35 5.22 16.61
CA ASN A 299 17.14 5.42 15.79
C ASN A 299 17.03 4.46 14.60
N ILE A 300 17.71 3.31 14.67
CA ILE A 300 17.57 2.20 13.71
C ILE A 300 16.50 1.27 14.26
N ASP A 301 15.52 0.87 13.45
CA ASP A 301 14.44 -0.02 13.88
C ASP A 301 14.98 -1.32 14.50
N LEU A 302 15.80 -2.06 13.75
CA LEU A 302 16.47 -3.28 14.24
C LEU A 302 17.96 -3.26 13.89
N LEU A 303 18.79 -3.43 14.91
CA LEU A 303 20.23 -3.57 14.78
C LEU A 303 20.67 -4.92 15.36
N PHE A 304 21.22 -5.78 14.51
CA PHE A 304 21.89 -7.00 14.94
C PHE A 304 23.41 -6.76 14.95
N GLU A 305 24.05 -7.01 16.08
CA GLU A 305 25.50 -6.92 16.27
C GLU A 305 26.07 -8.34 16.41
N GLY A 306 26.83 -8.77 15.41
CA GLY A 306 27.57 -10.01 15.42
C GLY A 306 29.03 -9.81 15.79
N SER A 307 29.76 -10.93 15.90
CA SER A 307 31.19 -10.90 16.21
C SER A 307 31.97 -10.13 15.15
N ASN A 308 31.64 -10.33 13.88
CA ASN A 308 32.29 -9.65 12.77
C ASN A 308 31.37 -8.62 12.11
N HIS A 309 30.11 -8.96 11.91
CA HIS A 309 29.18 -8.17 11.10
C HIS A 309 28.21 -7.33 11.93
N PHE A 310 27.60 -6.34 11.30
CA PHE A 310 26.42 -5.64 11.80
C PHE A 310 25.34 -5.69 10.72
N PHE A 311 24.10 -5.94 11.14
CA PHE A 311 22.95 -5.99 10.25
C PHE A 311 21.94 -4.95 10.69
N ILE A 312 21.63 -4.03 9.79
CA ILE A 312 20.77 -2.88 9.99
C ILE A 312 19.51 -3.13 9.21
N PHE A 313 18.35 -3.13 9.85
CA PHE A 313 17.06 -3.22 9.17
C PHE A 313 16.24 -1.98 9.46
N GLU A 314 15.72 -1.38 8.40
CA GLU A 314 14.80 -0.25 8.44
C GLU A 314 13.46 -0.70 7.83
N ASN A 315 12.37 -0.58 8.58
CA ASN A 315 11.06 -1.03 8.15
C ASN A 315 10.30 0.09 7.44
N LYS A 316 9.83 -0.18 6.21
CA LYS A 316 9.12 0.81 5.36
C LYS A 316 7.83 0.22 4.82
N ILE A 317 6.80 0.19 5.65
CA ILE A 317 5.46 -0.32 5.30
C ILE A 317 4.62 0.78 4.67
N HIS A 318 4.52 1.93 5.33
CA HIS A 318 3.65 3.04 4.94
C HIS A 318 4.47 4.20 4.39
N ALA A 319 5.56 4.54 5.07
CA ALA A 319 6.40 5.67 4.73
C ALA A 319 7.27 5.39 3.50
N SER A 320 7.43 6.42 2.67
CA SER A 320 8.54 6.50 1.71
C SER A 320 9.84 6.81 2.43
N ILE A 321 10.97 6.64 1.75
CA ILE A 321 12.26 7.11 2.25
C ILE A 321 12.23 8.64 2.32
N THR A 322 12.40 9.19 3.52
CA THR A 322 12.35 10.63 3.73
C THR A 322 13.70 11.29 3.44
N LYS A 323 13.64 12.52 2.92
CA LYS A 323 14.81 13.41 2.84
C LYS A 323 15.31 13.75 4.23
N ALA A 324 16.61 13.97 4.35
CA ALA A 324 17.19 14.46 5.58
C ALA A 324 16.86 15.95 5.79
N ASN A 325 16.96 16.42 7.03
CA ASN A 325 16.90 17.85 7.32
C ASN A 325 18.13 18.62 6.79
N SER A 326 19.23 17.92 6.51
CA SER A 326 20.40 18.44 5.82
C SER A 326 20.19 18.45 4.30
N LYS A 327 20.68 19.47 3.63
CA LYS A 327 20.54 19.59 2.17
C LYS A 327 21.49 18.65 1.44
N THR A 328 22.70 18.49 1.95
CA THR A 328 23.75 17.66 1.34
C THR A 328 24.23 16.57 2.29
N LEU A 329 24.89 15.55 1.73
CA LEU A 329 25.55 14.51 2.50
C LEU A 329 26.64 15.09 3.42
N ALA A 330 27.41 16.07 2.94
CA ALA A 330 28.45 16.74 3.73
C ALA A 330 27.92 17.31 5.05
N GLU A 331 26.85 18.11 4.97
CA GLU A 331 26.19 18.69 6.16
C GLU A 331 25.66 17.60 7.11
N GLN A 332 25.26 16.45 6.58
CA GLN A 332 24.76 15.34 7.38
C GLN A 332 25.89 14.62 8.11
N ILE A 333 27.02 14.40 7.43
CA ILE A 333 28.21 13.79 8.02
C ILE A 333 28.70 14.62 9.19
N GLU A 334 28.87 15.94 9.00
CA GLU A 334 29.33 16.85 10.06
C GLU A 334 28.45 16.74 11.31
N LYS A 335 27.12 16.84 11.14
CA LYS A 335 26.16 16.72 12.25
C LYS A 335 26.24 15.39 13.00
N ILE A 336 26.54 14.29 12.30
CA ILE A 336 26.65 12.97 12.94
C ILE A 336 27.99 12.86 13.67
N VAL A 337 29.07 13.29 13.03
CA VAL A 337 30.41 13.19 13.60
C VAL A 337 30.55 14.08 14.84
N GLU A 338 29.94 15.27 14.85
CA GLU A 338 29.87 16.16 16.02
C GLU A 338 29.17 15.54 17.24
N THR A 339 28.46 14.42 17.10
CA THR A 339 27.89 13.70 18.26
C THR A 339 28.92 12.87 19.03
N PHE A 340 30.16 12.75 18.51
CA PHE A 340 31.28 12.08 19.15
C PHE A 340 32.21 13.10 19.83
N ASP A 341 33.15 12.65 20.67
CA ASP A 341 34.15 13.55 21.26
C ASP A 341 35.08 14.16 20.20
N GLU A 342 35.74 15.27 20.52
CA GLU A 342 36.49 16.09 19.56
C GLU A 342 37.63 15.33 18.85
N VAL A 343 38.37 14.50 19.59
CA VAL A 343 39.49 13.71 19.04
C VAL A 343 38.95 12.61 18.12
N THR A 344 37.89 11.92 18.55
CA THR A 344 37.20 10.93 17.72
C THR A 344 36.62 11.58 16.46
N SER A 345 36.07 12.78 16.58
CA SER A 345 35.44 13.51 15.47
C SER A 345 36.42 13.86 14.36
N GLN A 346 37.60 14.38 14.71
CA GLN A 346 38.63 14.71 13.72
C GLN A 346 39.10 13.47 12.96
N ASN A 347 39.38 12.38 13.68
CA ASN A 347 39.79 11.11 13.08
C ASN A 347 38.71 10.52 12.17
N LEU A 348 37.44 10.57 12.58
CA LEU A 348 36.32 10.10 11.77
C LEU A 348 36.14 10.93 10.50
N MET A 349 36.24 12.26 10.58
CA MET A 349 36.11 13.12 9.40
C MET A 349 37.18 12.85 8.35
N GLU A 350 38.44 12.66 8.78
CA GLU A 350 39.54 12.34 7.87
C GLU A 350 39.33 10.98 7.19
N GLN A 351 38.92 9.99 7.97
CA GLN A 351 38.61 8.65 7.46
C GLN A 351 37.44 8.66 6.47
N LEU A 352 36.34 9.34 6.79
CA LEU A 352 35.17 9.43 5.91
C LEU A 352 35.48 10.12 4.57
N LYS A 353 36.35 11.13 4.56
CA LYS A 353 36.77 11.82 3.32
C LYS A 353 37.54 10.92 2.37
N ASN A 354 38.30 9.96 2.91
CA ASN A 354 39.06 9.03 2.08
C ASN A 354 38.18 7.93 1.47
N ASP A 355 37.11 7.53 2.17
CA ASP A 355 36.34 6.34 1.81
C ASP A 355 34.97 6.61 1.17
N ILE A 356 34.41 7.82 1.34
CA ILE A 356 33.20 8.25 0.63
C ILE A 356 33.62 9.03 -0.61
N PRO A 357 33.29 8.56 -1.84
CA PRO A 357 33.64 9.25 -3.06
C PRO A 357 33.16 10.71 -3.07
N GLU A 358 33.99 11.63 -3.53
CA GLU A 358 33.73 13.08 -3.48
C GLU A 358 32.38 13.45 -4.14
N GLU A 359 32.00 12.73 -5.20
CA GLU A 359 30.72 12.91 -5.89
C GLU A 359 29.49 12.61 -5.02
N GLU A 360 29.60 11.81 -3.96
CA GLU A 360 28.50 11.54 -3.02
C GLU A 360 28.27 12.70 -2.06
N TRP A 361 29.31 13.47 -1.73
CA TRP A 361 29.24 14.53 -0.70
C TRP A 361 28.25 15.64 -1.05
N GLN A 362 28.06 15.90 -2.35
CA GLN A 362 27.15 16.90 -2.89
C GLN A 362 25.75 16.35 -3.20
N LYS A 363 25.54 15.03 -3.09
CA LYS A 363 24.22 14.43 -3.30
C LYS A 363 23.28 14.79 -2.16
N GLU A 364 21.99 14.70 -2.47
CA GLU A 364 20.93 14.96 -1.51
C GLU A 364 20.96 13.92 -0.38
N ALA A 365 21.01 14.42 0.85
CA ALA A 365 21.00 13.58 2.04
C ALA A 365 19.60 12.99 2.29
N SER A 366 19.59 11.75 2.80
CA SER A 366 18.37 11.02 3.13
C SER A 366 18.47 10.36 4.49
N GLN A 367 17.38 9.69 4.88
CA GLN A 367 17.40 8.80 6.03
C GLN A 367 18.40 7.63 5.84
N LEU A 368 18.61 7.16 4.60
CA LEU A 368 19.52 6.05 4.31
C LEU A 368 20.97 6.43 4.55
N SER A 369 21.39 7.60 4.06
CA SER A 369 22.75 8.09 4.29
C SER A 369 23.01 8.34 5.77
N LYS A 370 22.01 8.84 6.53
CA LYS A 370 22.10 8.99 7.99
C LYS A 370 22.51 7.68 8.67
N TYR A 371 21.78 6.60 8.41
CA TYR A 371 22.03 5.33 9.08
C TYR A 371 23.33 4.68 8.64
N TYR A 372 23.68 4.81 7.36
CA TYR A 372 24.96 4.34 6.85
C TYR A 372 26.13 5.01 7.58
N ILE A 373 26.15 6.35 7.61
CA ILE A 373 27.22 7.13 8.26
C ILE A 373 27.26 6.82 9.76
N THR A 374 26.09 6.79 10.42
CA THR A 374 26.01 6.50 11.86
C THR A 374 26.64 5.16 12.20
N MET A 375 26.33 4.13 11.41
CA MET A 375 26.86 2.78 11.64
C MET A 375 28.31 2.61 11.24
N LEU A 376 28.77 3.33 10.22
CA LEU A 376 30.18 3.40 9.87
C LEU A 376 31.00 4.02 11.01
N CYS A 377 30.60 5.19 11.51
CA CYS A 377 31.24 5.83 12.67
C CYS A 377 31.21 4.95 13.91
N TYR A 378 30.07 4.30 14.18
CA TYR A 378 29.96 3.36 15.28
C TYR A 378 30.93 2.18 15.15
N ALA A 379 30.96 1.52 13.98
CA ALA A 379 31.83 0.37 13.77
C ALA A 379 33.32 0.74 13.87
N LEU A 380 33.70 1.94 13.40
CA LEU A 380 35.07 2.46 13.52
C LEU A 380 35.49 2.64 14.97
N THR A 381 34.64 3.27 15.77
CA THR A 381 34.91 3.53 17.20
C THR A 381 34.90 2.26 18.04
N LYS A 382 34.07 1.26 17.70
CA LYS A 382 33.92 0.02 18.49
C LYS A 382 34.90 -1.08 18.14
N LYS A 383 35.18 -1.30 16.84
CA LYS A 383 35.94 -2.47 16.37
C LYS A 383 37.39 -2.14 15.97
N GLY A 384 37.76 -0.87 15.84
CA GLY A 384 39.15 -0.44 15.61
C GLY A 384 39.81 -1.03 14.35
N LYS A 385 39.01 -1.46 13.37
CA LYS A 385 39.46 -2.03 12.10
C LYS A 385 39.48 -0.95 11.02
N SER A 386 40.21 -1.18 9.92
CA SER A 386 40.15 -0.32 8.72
C SER A 386 38.72 -0.27 8.14
N ILE A 387 38.34 0.85 7.51
CA ILE A 387 37.01 1.04 6.90
C ILE A 387 36.69 -0.03 5.86
N GLU A 388 37.66 -0.45 5.04
CA GLU A 388 37.47 -1.52 4.04
C GLU A 388 37.04 -2.85 4.69
N ASN A 389 37.62 -3.19 5.85
CA ASN A 389 37.18 -4.35 6.63
C ASN A 389 35.83 -4.12 7.30
N ILE A 390 35.47 -2.88 7.61
CA ILE A 390 34.18 -2.55 8.25
C ILE A 390 33.05 -2.55 7.23
N GLN A 391 33.23 -1.96 6.05
CA GLN A 391 32.20 -1.89 5.01
C GLN A 391 31.75 -3.28 4.57
N ASN A 392 32.67 -4.23 4.39
CA ASN A 392 32.35 -5.63 4.08
C ASN A 392 31.56 -6.34 5.19
N ASN A 393 31.58 -5.78 6.41
CA ASN A 393 30.91 -6.29 7.58
C ASN A 393 29.64 -5.52 7.95
N LEU A 394 29.27 -4.48 7.19
CA LEU A 394 28.03 -3.72 7.40
C LEU A 394 27.00 -4.16 6.35
N HIS A 395 25.86 -4.66 6.82
CA HIS A 395 24.78 -5.11 5.95
C HIS A 395 23.53 -4.28 6.24
N PHE A 396 23.07 -3.54 5.24
CA PHE A 396 21.90 -2.67 5.38
C PHE A 396 20.72 -3.24 4.59
N TYR A 397 19.57 -3.33 5.24
CA TYR A 397 18.32 -3.87 4.70
C TYR A 397 17.20 -2.85 4.85
N ILE A 398 16.47 -2.60 3.77
CA ILE A 398 15.18 -1.92 3.81
C ILE A 398 14.10 -2.98 3.65
N VAL A 399 13.23 -3.08 4.64
CA VAL A 399 12.13 -4.05 4.65
C VAL A 399 10.88 -3.42 4.08
N PHE A 400 10.39 -3.93 2.95
CA PHE A 400 9.18 -3.47 2.28
C PHE A 400 8.10 -4.57 2.25
N PRO A 401 6.81 -4.20 2.33
CA PRO A 401 5.75 -5.11 1.94
C PRO A 401 5.98 -5.64 0.52
N THR A 402 5.59 -6.89 0.24
CA THR A 402 5.86 -7.56 -1.04
C THR A 402 5.29 -6.77 -2.23
N TYR A 403 4.11 -6.19 -2.06
CA TYR A 403 3.48 -5.33 -3.05
C TYR A 403 4.27 -4.05 -3.37
N LYS A 404 5.03 -3.50 -2.42
CA LYS A 404 5.93 -2.35 -2.66
C LYS A 404 7.26 -2.80 -3.23
N ALA A 405 7.88 -3.83 -2.67
CA ALA A 405 9.17 -4.34 -3.12
C ALA A 405 9.17 -4.67 -4.62
N SER A 406 8.16 -5.42 -5.09
CA SER A 406 8.00 -5.79 -6.50
C SER A 406 7.84 -4.61 -7.46
N THR A 407 7.38 -3.46 -6.96
CA THR A 407 7.15 -2.24 -7.75
C THR A 407 8.33 -1.28 -7.75
N LEU A 408 9.33 -1.50 -6.91
CA LEU A 408 10.50 -0.64 -6.78
C LEU A 408 11.79 -1.30 -7.30
N MET A 409 11.75 -2.60 -7.62
CA MET A 409 12.85 -3.44 -8.10
C MET A 409 13.07 -3.34 -9.61
N ASN A 410 14.30 -3.10 -10.04
CA ASN A 410 14.70 -3.07 -11.45
C ASN A 410 14.73 -4.47 -12.10
N LYS A 411 15.10 -4.56 -13.39
CA LYS A 411 15.16 -5.81 -14.18
C LYS A 411 16.10 -6.87 -13.59
N ASP A 412 17.07 -6.45 -12.79
CA ASP A 412 18.01 -7.32 -12.06
C ASP A 412 17.57 -7.54 -10.60
N GLN A 413 16.30 -7.25 -10.28
CA GLN A 413 15.73 -7.30 -8.92
C GLN A 413 16.41 -6.36 -7.90
N LYS A 414 17.01 -5.25 -8.35
CA LYS A 414 17.64 -4.25 -7.47
C LYS A 414 16.80 -2.99 -7.36
N LEU A 415 16.52 -2.50 -6.16
CA LEU A 415 15.80 -1.24 -5.99
C LEU A 415 16.58 -0.08 -6.62
N ASN A 416 15.92 0.80 -7.37
CA ASN A 416 16.57 1.99 -7.91
C ASN A 416 16.53 3.15 -6.90
N LEU A 417 17.38 3.05 -5.88
CA LEU A 417 17.55 4.08 -4.87
C LEU A 417 18.61 5.13 -5.24
N SER A 418 19.15 5.06 -6.47
CA SER A 418 20.35 5.80 -6.91
C SER A 418 20.26 7.33 -6.76
N GLN A 419 19.04 7.87 -6.64
CA GLN A 419 18.78 9.27 -6.34
C GLN A 419 19.22 9.69 -4.92
N TYR A 420 19.25 8.76 -3.97
CA TYR A 420 19.68 9.00 -2.60
C TYR A 420 21.15 8.64 -2.42
N ALA A 421 21.90 9.54 -1.77
CA ALA A 421 23.30 9.32 -1.44
C ALA A 421 23.48 8.01 -0.64
N LEU A 422 24.55 7.27 -0.95
CA LEU A 422 24.94 6.02 -0.27
C LEU A 422 23.90 4.88 -0.31
N SER A 423 22.89 4.99 -1.17
CA SER A 423 21.85 3.96 -1.28
C SER A 423 22.33 2.64 -1.88
N GLN A 424 23.46 2.65 -2.60
CA GLN A 424 24.08 1.46 -3.18
C GLN A 424 24.47 0.40 -2.15
N TYR A 425 24.56 0.76 -0.87
CA TYR A 425 24.90 -0.14 0.22
C TYR A 425 23.68 -0.85 0.83
N TYR A 426 22.46 -0.51 0.41
CA TYR A 426 21.23 -1.09 0.92
C TYR A 426 20.74 -2.24 0.03
N GLN A 427 20.31 -3.32 0.69
CA GLN A 427 19.57 -4.42 0.11
C GLN A 427 18.09 -4.30 0.45
N VAL A 428 17.25 -4.90 -0.38
CA VAL A 428 15.81 -4.94 -0.15
C VAL A 428 15.45 -6.28 0.43
N LEU A 429 14.60 -6.26 1.44
CA LEU A 429 14.00 -7.45 1.98
C LEU A 429 12.48 -7.35 1.87
N ASP A 430 11.85 -8.32 1.23
CA ASP A 430 10.40 -8.40 1.23
C ASP A 430 9.89 -9.08 2.52
N TYR A 431 8.66 -8.74 2.91
CA TYR A 431 8.00 -9.37 4.06
C TYR A 431 7.74 -10.87 3.86
N GLN A 432 7.68 -11.36 2.62
CA GLN A 432 7.48 -12.77 2.33
C GLN A 432 8.67 -13.62 2.83
N ILE A 433 9.91 -13.13 2.71
CA ILE A 433 11.10 -13.79 3.27
C ILE A 433 11.00 -13.88 4.79
N ILE A 434 10.61 -12.78 5.46
CA ILE A 434 10.42 -12.74 6.92
C ILE A 434 9.31 -13.70 7.34
N LEU A 435 8.17 -13.70 6.66
CA LEU A 435 7.05 -14.61 6.91
C LEU A 435 7.48 -16.07 6.76
N ASN A 436 8.23 -16.39 5.71
CA ASN A 436 8.71 -17.75 5.45
C ASN A 436 9.63 -18.23 6.57
N PHE A 437 10.52 -17.37 7.08
CA PHE A 437 11.34 -17.70 8.24
C PHE A 437 10.46 -18.11 9.43
N PHE A 438 9.51 -17.26 9.83
CA PHE A 438 8.68 -17.55 11.00
C PHE A 438 7.79 -18.79 10.80
N LYS A 439 7.31 -19.06 9.58
CA LYS A 439 6.54 -20.28 9.26
C LYS A 439 7.41 -21.54 9.29
N ASN A 440 8.62 -21.49 8.74
CA ASN A 440 9.54 -22.63 8.73
C ASN A 440 9.95 -23.03 10.15
N HIS A 441 10.10 -22.05 11.02
CA HIS A 441 10.43 -22.22 12.44
C HIS A 441 9.22 -22.24 13.36
N GLN A 442 8.00 -22.51 12.83
CA GLN A 442 6.77 -22.47 13.62
C GLN A 442 6.85 -23.26 14.93
N LYS A 443 7.59 -24.38 14.94
CA LYS A 443 7.75 -25.26 16.10
C LYS A 443 8.38 -24.54 17.29
N GLU A 444 9.31 -23.63 17.06
CA GLU A 444 9.99 -22.85 18.10
C GLU A 444 9.09 -21.78 18.71
N PHE A 445 8.03 -21.38 17.99
CA PHE A 445 7.10 -20.33 18.42
C PHE A 445 5.76 -20.85 18.93
N LYS A 446 5.55 -22.18 18.95
CA LYS A 446 4.25 -22.83 19.25
C LYS A 446 3.67 -22.47 20.61
N GLU A 447 4.51 -22.15 21.58
CA GLU A 447 4.08 -21.77 22.93
C GLU A 447 3.58 -20.32 23.01
N SER A 448 3.79 -19.51 21.96
CA SER A 448 3.30 -18.13 21.95
C SER A 448 1.79 -18.12 21.69
N PRO A 449 0.97 -17.60 22.63
CA PRO A 449 -0.48 -17.52 22.42
C PRO A 449 -0.85 -16.57 21.26
N ILE A 450 0.07 -15.67 20.89
CA ILE A 450 -0.11 -14.67 19.84
C ILE A 450 0.65 -15.01 18.54
N TYR A 451 1.17 -16.24 18.38
CA TYR A 451 1.92 -16.61 17.17
C TYR A 451 1.06 -16.54 15.92
N ASN A 452 -0.15 -17.11 15.96
CA ASN A 452 -1.05 -17.06 14.80
C ASN A 452 -1.40 -15.62 14.45
N ASP A 453 -1.69 -14.79 15.46
CA ASP A 453 -1.97 -13.38 15.24
C ASP A 453 -0.80 -12.64 14.56
N PHE A 454 0.42 -13.00 14.94
CA PHE A 454 1.64 -12.45 14.36
C PHE A 454 1.85 -12.92 12.91
N ILE A 455 1.58 -14.19 12.63
CA ILE A 455 1.64 -14.72 11.27
C ILE A 455 0.58 -14.06 10.37
N ASP A 456 -0.61 -13.79 10.89
CA ASP A 456 -1.64 -13.06 10.14
C ASP A 456 -1.20 -11.63 9.81
N LEU A 457 -0.56 -10.94 10.76
CA LEU A 457 0.02 -9.61 10.55
C LEU A 457 1.12 -9.63 9.48
N LEU A 458 2.07 -10.57 9.55
CA LEU A 458 3.12 -10.69 8.52
C LEU A 458 2.54 -11.11 7.16
N THR A 459 1.50 -11.95 7.16
CA THR A 459 0.80 -12.36 5.94
C THR A 459 0.17 -11.17 5.24
N LEU A 460 -0.40 -10.21 5.97
CA LEU A 460 -0.93 -8.97 5.40
C LEU A 460 0.12 -8.24 4.56
N PHE A 461 1.34 -8.06 5.07
CA PHE A 461 2.42 -7.36 4.37
C PHE A 461 3.15 -8.19 3.32
N SER A 462 3.00 -9.51 3.38
CA SER A 462 3.59 -10.43 2.40
C SER A 462 2.75 -10.56 1.13
N LYS A 463 1.53 -10.01 1.12
CA LYS A 463 0.65 -10.05 -0.04
C LYS A 463 1.21 -9.24 -1.20
N ASP A 464 0.85 -9.73 -2.36
CA ASP A 464 1.23 -9.21 -3.66
C ASP A 464 0.53 -7.90 -4.04
N ARG A 465 -0.57 -7.58 -3.36
CA ARG A 465 -1.32 -6.34 -3.53
C ARG A 465 -1.51 -5.68 -2.17
N ASP A 466 -1.52 -4.35 -2.16
CA ASP A 466 -2.04 -3.62 -1.01
C ASP A 466 -3.56 -3.87 -0.93
N GLU A 467 -3.93 -4.87 -0.14
CA GLU A 467 -5.31 -5.22 0.12
C GLU A 467 -5.81 -4.65 1.44
N GLU A 468 -5.03 -3.82 2.15
CA GLU A 468 -5.44 -3.31 3.47
C GLU A 468 -6.75 -2.53 3.36
N ILE A 469 -6.81 -1.58 2.41
CA ILE A 469 -8.01 -0.77 2.17
C ILE A 469 -9.18 -1.66 1.74
N ILE A 470 -8.95 -2.63 0.85
CA ILE A 470 -10.01 -3.51 0.33
C ILE A 470 -10.57 -4.37 1.45
N ARG A 471 -9.70 -4.94 2.28
CA ARG A 471 -10.06 -5.76 3.43
C ARG A 471 -10.84 -4.94 4.46
N LEU A 472 -10.38 -3.73 4.76
CA LEU A 472 -11.09 -2.80 5.64
C LEU A 472 -12.49 -2.49 5.11
N GLN A 473 -12.59 -2.18 3.83
CA GLN A 473 -13.86 -1.85 3.18
C GLN A 473 -14.82 -3.06 3.10
N LYS A 474 -14.30 -4.28 2.86
CA LYS A 474 -15.06 -5.55 3.00
C LYS A 474 -15.56 -5.74 4.43
N SER A 475 -14.73 -5.47 5.44
CA SER A 475 -15.10 -5.55 6.86
C SER A 475 -16.26 -4.58 7.19
N ILE A 476 -16.15 -3.32 6.75
CA ILE A 476 -17.20 -2.31 6.91
C ILE A 476 -18.50 -2.77 6.23
N LEU A 477 -18.42 -3.32 5.01
CA LEU A 477 -19.60 -3.84 4.28
C LEU A 477 -20.30 -4.95 5.07
N VAL A 478 -19.54 -5.92 5.59
CA VAL A 478 -20.09 -7.02 6.41
C VAL A 478 -20.76 -6.49 7.68
N GLU A 479 -20.11 -5.56 8.39
CA GLU A 479 -20.65 -4.95 9.60
C GLU A 479 -21.98 -4.24 9.35
N ARG A 480 -22.07 -3.50 8.23
CA ARG A 480 -23.29 -2.79 7.84
C ARG A 480 -24.42 -3.75 7.55
N ILE A 481 -24.15 -4.82 6.80
CA ILE A 481 -25.16 -5.85 6.50
C ILE A 481 -25.66 -6.50 7.79
N GLU A 482 -24.78 -6.87 8.72
CA GLU A 482 -25.16 -7.40 10.03
C GLU A 482 -26.03 -6.41 10.81
N LYS A 483 -25.63 -5.13 10.84
CA LYS A 483 -26.35 -4.07 11.56
C LYS A 483 -27.74 -3.83 10.99
N ILE A 484 -27.90 -3.93 9.68
CA ILE A 484 -29.20 -3.72 9.01
C ILE A 484 -30.10 -4.93 9.22
N LYS A 485 -29.58 -6.16 9.06
CA LYS A 485 -30.37 -7.40 9.26
C LYS A 485 -30.80 -7.67 10.71
N LYS A 486 -30.12 -7.07 11.69
CA LYS A 486 -30.46 -7.19 13.12
C LYS A 486 -31.54 -6.19 13.57
N LYS A 487 -31.85 -5.19 12.75
CA LYS A 487 -33.01 -4.31 12.97
C LYS A 487 -34.26 -4.97 12.43
#